data_AF-A0A2H5P146-F1
#
_entry.id   AF-A0A2H5P146-F1
#
_cell.length_a   1.000
_cell.length_b   1.000
_cell.length_c   1.000
_cell.angle_alpha   90.00
_cell.angle_beta   90.00
_cell.angle_gamma   90.00
#
_symmetry.space_group_name_H-M   'P 1'
#
loop_
_entity.id
_entity.type
_entity.pdbx_description
1 polymer ?
#
loop_
_entity_poly.entity_id
_entity_poly.type
_entity_poly.pdbx_seq_one_letter_code
_entity_poly.pdbx_strand_id
1 'polypeptide(L)'
;MRLIGSLLIFSLVLSFVLGGSAQNCGSGVVCPGGECCSRFGWCGLTTAYCCEGCQSNCNQVVCGECDPDDGTAGDGGELGKIISRKMFEDLLEYRNDKRCPARCFYTYDAFIEAAKAFPAFGNSGNETMRKREIAAFFAQTGHETTGLVSLPERVKLDLA
;
A
#
# COMPACT_ATOMS: atom_id res chain seq x y z
N MET A 1 -22.66 -15.84 40.93
CA MET A 1 -23.15 -15.81 39.52
C MET A 1 -23.61 -14.43 39.06
N ARG A 2 -24.23 -13.58 39.90
CA ARG A 2 -24.69 -12.23 39.48
C ARG A 2 -23.57 -11.20 39.17
N LEU A 3 -22.40 -11.35 39.79
CA LEU A 3 -21.23 -10.46 39.57
C LEU A 3 -20.50 -10.74 38.24
N ILE A 4 -20.45 -12.00 37.81
CA ILE A 4 -19.74 -12.42 36.58
C ILE A 4 -20.48 -11.90 35.33
N GLY A 5 -21.82 -11.93 35.35
CA GLY A 5 -22.64 -11.38 34.27
C GLY A 5 -22.45 -9.87 34.09
N SER A 6 -22.27 -9.12 35.18
CA SER A 6 -22.05 -7.66 35.11
C SER A 6 -20.69 -7.30 34.50
N LEU A 7 -19.64 -8.07 34.80
CA LEU A 7 -18.30 -7.90 34.22
C LEU A 7 -18.26 -8.22 32.71
N LEU A 8 -18.99 -9.26 32.27
CA LEU A 8 -19.09 -9.60 30.85
C LEU A 8 -19.86 -8.55 30.05
N ILE A 9 -20.95 -8.01 30.61
CA ILE A 9 -21.71 -6.92 29.99
C ILE A 9 -20.84 -5.65 29.88
N PHE A 10 -20.10 -5.30 30.93
CA PHE A 10 -19.23 -4.12 30.92
C PHE A 10 -18.10 -4.24 29.88
N SER A 11 -17.53 -5.44 29.70
CA SER A 11 -16.51 -5.73 28.67
C SER A 11 -17.06 -5.65 27.24
N LEU A 12 -18.30 -6.13 27.02
CA LEU A 12 -18.99 -6.05 25.73
C LEU A 12 -19.34 -4.60 25.35
N VAL A 13 -19.74 -3.78 26.33
CA VAL A 13 -20.04 -2.36 26.13
C VAL A 13 -18.76 -1.56 25.85
N LEU A 14 -17.64 -1.88 26.50
CA LEU A 14 -16.35 -1.20 26.27
C LEU A 14 -15.83 -1.43 24.83
N SER A 15 -16.08 -2.61 24.26
CA SER A 15 -15.76 -2.92 22.86
C SER A 15 -16.59 -2.12 21.86
N PHE A 16 -17.81 -1.69 22.24
CA PHE A 16 -18.70 -0.91 21.37
C PHE A 16 -18.30 0.58 21.29
N VAL A 17 -17.56 1.11 22.27
CA VAL A 17 -17.17 2.53 22.31
C VAL A 17 -15.92 2.84 21.48
N LEU A 18 -15.19 1.82 21.03
CA LEU A 18 -14.05 1.93 20.10
C LEU A 18 -14.49 1.87 18.63
N GLY A 19 -15.74 2.25 18.33
CA GLY A 19 -16.19 2.47 16.96
C GLY A 19 -15.43 3.66 16.37
N GLY A 20 -14.65 3.42 15.31
CA GLY A 20 -13.92 4.46 14.58
C GLY A 20 -14.86 5.61 14.22
N SER A 21 -14.49 6.83 14.61
CA SER A 21 -15.25 8.02 14.23
C SER A 21 -15.08 8.24 12.74
N ALA A 22 -16.06 7.79 11.97
CA ALA A 22 -16.22 8.28 10.62
C ALA A 22 -16.54 9.78 10.77
N GLN A 23 -15.58 10.63 10.43
CA GLN A 23 -15.69 12.07 10.60
C GLN A 23 -16.53 12.62 9.45
N ASN A 24 -17.61 13.30 9.81
CA ASN A 24 -18.45 13.97 8.83
C ASN A 24 -17.79 15.28 8.37
N CYS A 25 -17.99 15.61 7.10
CA CYS A 25 -17.51 16.84 6.46
C CYS A 25 -18.59 17.38 5.49
N GLY A 26 -18.36 18.57 4.94
CA GLY A 26 -19.31 19.25 4.04
C GLY A 26 -19.91 20.52 4.65
N SER A 27 -20.62 21.31 3.84
CA SER A 27 -21.20 22.60 4.26
C SER A 27 -20.20 23.56 4.93
N GLY A 28 -18.96 23.59 4.44
CA GLY A 28 -17.87 24.42 4.99
C GLY A 28 -17.03 23.74 6.09
N VAL A 29 -17.41 22.53 6.52
CA VAL A 29 -16.60 21.70 7.44
C VAL A 29 -15.61 20.86 6.64
N VAL A 30 -14.33 20.96 6.98
CA VAL A 30 -13.23 20.16 6.38
C VAL A 30 -12.84 19.00 7.28
N CYS A 31 -12.22 17.97 6.69
CA CYS A 31 -11.71 16.84 7.42
C CYS A 31 -10.52 17.25 8.32
N PRO A 32 -10.52 16.87 9.61
CA PRO A 32 -9.52 17.34 10.57
C PRO A 32 -8.11 16.80 10.29
N GLY A 33 -7.98 15.63 9.67
CA GLY A 33 -6.70 15.07 9.23
C GLY A 33 -6.25 15.56 7.84
N GLY A 34 -7.00 16.50 7.23
CA GLY A 34 -6.72 17.00 5.89
C GLY A 34 -7.09 16.03 4.77
N GLU A 35 -7.84 14.96 5.07
CA GLU A 35 -8.32 13.99 4.08
C GLU A 35 -9.37 14.59 3.14
N CYS A 36 -9.65 13.88 2.05
CA CYS A 36 -10.68 14.28 1.10
C CYS A 36 -12.07 14.17 1.73
N CYS A 37 -12.91 15.17 1.49
CA CYS A 37 -14.33 15.09 1.80
C CYS A 37 -15.12 14.53 0.62
N SER A 38 -15.65 13.32 0.75
CA SER A 38 -16.46 12.67 -0.29
C SER A 38 -17.75 13.43 -0.59
N ARG A 39 -18.40 13.13 -1.73
CA ARG A 39 -19.73 13.66 -2.09
C ARG A 39 -20.82 13.39 -1.05
N PHE A 40 -20.60 12.41 -0.18
CA PHE A 40 -21.53 11.98 0.86
C PHE A 40 -21.22 12.57 2.24
N GLY A 41 -20.23 13.46 2.34
CA GLY A 41 -19.89 14.14 3.59
C GLY A 41 -19.10 13.28 4.56
N TRP A 42 -18.23 12.40 4.04
CA TRP A 42 -17.33 11.56 4.85
C TRP A 42 -15.87 11.80 4.46
N CYS A 43 -14.98 11.70 5.44
CA CYS A 43 -13.53 11.86 5.28
C CYS A 43 -12.81 10.57 4.90
N GLY A 44 -11.85 10.64 3.98
CA GLY A 44 -11.02 9.50 3.60
C GLY A 44 -10.04 9.78 2.45
N LEU A 45 -9.17 8.79 2.17
CA LEU A 45 -8.06 8.90 1.19
C LEU A 45 -8.13 7.83 0.09
N THR A 46 -9.33 7.43 -0.32
CA THR A 46 -9.49 6.53 -1.48
C THR A 46 -10.15 7.29 -2.62
N THR A 47 -10.17 6.67 -3.80
CA THR A 47 -10.83 7.27 -4.97
C THR A 47 -12.30 7.61 -4.74
N ALA A 48 -13.00 6.87 -3.86
CA ALA A 48 -14.39 7.16 -3.48
C ALA A 48 -14.56 8.48 -2.70
N TYR A 49 -13.49 8.98 -2.09
CA TYR A 49 -13.48 10.21 -1.31
C TYR A 49 -12.88 11.37 -2.08
N CYS A 50 -11.80 11.12 -2.83
CA CYS A 50 -10.96 12.15 -3.42
C CYS A 50 -11.28 12.50 -4.87
N CYS A 51 -12.08 11.67 -5.55
CA CYS A 51 -12.35 11.83 -6.98
C CYS A 51 -13.77 12.36 -7.21
N GLU A 52 -14.61 11.63 -7.94
CA GLU A 52 -15.91 12.11 -8.41
C GLU A 52 -16.79 12.66 -7.27
N GLY A 53 -17.14 13.94 -7.35
CA GLY A 53 -18.01 14.62 -6.39
C GLY A 53 -17.35 14.99 -5.06
N CYS A 54 -16.02 14.91 -4.95
CA CYS A 54 -15.30 15.39 -3.78
C CYS A 54 -15.58 16.88 -3.50
N GLN A 55 -15.83 17.20 -2.22
CA GLN A 55 -16.25 18.53 -1.75
C GLN A 55 -15.07 19.41 -1.31
N SER A 56 -14.03 18.83 -0.72
CA SER A 56 -12.84 19.55 -0.23
C SER A 56 -11.64 18.62 -0.11
N ASN A 57 -10.43 19.21 -0.12
CA ASN A 57 -9.15 18.48 -0.05
C ASN A 57 -9.04 17.37 -1.11
N CYS A 58 -9.54 17.62 -2.31
CA CYS A 58 -9.61 16.63 -3.39
C CYS A 58 -8.24 16.36 -4.03
N ASN A 59 -8.17 15.34 -4.89
CA ASN A 59 -6.97 14.97 -5.66
C ASN A 59 -5.75 14.60 -4.79
N GLN A 60 -5.96 14.10 -3.57
CA GLN A 60 -4.88 13.55 -2.72
C GLN A 60 -4.44 12.14 -3.16
N VAL A 61 -5.17 11.52 -4.09
CA VAL A 61 -4.84 10.24 -4.72
C VAL A 61 -5.05 10.34 -6.22
N VAL A 62 -4.40 9.46 -6.99
CA VAL A 62 -4.61 9.39 -8.44
C VAL A 62 -6.05 8.97 -8.74
N CYS A 63 -6.74 9.78 -9.54
CA CYS A 63 -8.08 9.49 -10.05
C CYS A 63 -7.98 8.93 -11.46
N GLY A 64 -8.62 7.78 -11.72
CA GLY A 64 -8.53 7.09 -13.02
C GLY A 64 -7.54 5.91 -13.00
N GLU A 65 -7.01 5.55 -14.16
CA GLU A 65 -5.98 4.51 -14.30
C GLU A 65 -4.60 5.05 -13.88
N CYS A 66 -3.68 4.16 -13.55
CA CYS A 66 -2.28 4.56 -13.35
C CYS A 66 -1.64 4.80 -14.71
N ASP A 67 -0.74 5.77 -14.79
CA ASP A 67 0.07 5.96 -15.97
C ASP A 67 0.92 4.70 -16.24
N PRO A 68 1.11 4.34 -17.52
CA PRO A 68 2.04 3.27 -17.85
C PRO A 68 3.45 3.68 -17.42
N ASP A 69 4.22 2.69 -16.97
CA ASP A 69 5.65 2.81 -16.73
C ASP A 69 6.36 3.48 -17.92
N ASP A 70 7.25 4.44 -17.65
CA ASP A 70 7.97 5.20 -18.68
C ASP A 70 9.07 4.40 -19.39
N GLY A 71 9.38 3.21 -18.86
CA GLY A 71 10.33 2.26 -19.44
C GLY A 71 11.78 2.65 -19.26
N THR A 72 12.09 3.65 -18.42
CA THR A 72 13.45 4.15 -18.20
C THR A 72 14.39 3.10 -17.59
N ALA A 73 13.85 2.08 -16.89
CA ALA A 73 14.67 0.97 -16.40
C ALA A 73 14.88 -0.15 -17.42
N GLY A 74 14.19 -0.14 -18.57
CA GLY A 74 14.26 -1.23 -19.55
C GLY A 74 13.95 -2.60 -18.91
N ASP A 75 14.91 -3.52 -19.01
CA ASP A 75 14.86 -4.86 -18.41
C ASP A 75 15.31 -4.93 -16.94
N GLY A 76 15.74 -3.79 -16.36
CA GLY A 76 16.23 -3.68 -14.98
C GLY A 76 17.71 -3.99 -14.78
N GLY A 77 18.47 -4.27 -15.85
CA GLY A 77 19.90 -4.57 -15.78
C GLY A 77 20.23 -5.80 -14.91
N GLU A 78 21.32 -5.75 -14.14
CA GLU A 78 21.73 -6.88 -13.28
C GLU A 78 20.70 -7.22 -12.20
N LEU A 79 20.03 -6.21 -11.62
CA LEU A 79 18.98 -6.43 -10.63
C LEU A 79 17.72 -7.00 -11.29
N GLY A 80 17.42 -6.62 -12.53
CA GLY A 80 16.33 -7.17 -13.33
C GLY A 80 16.43 -8.67 -13.59
N LYS A 81 17.65 -9.23 -13.59
CA LYS A 81 17.87 -10.69 -13.66
C LYS A 81 17.45 -11.42 -12.39
N ILE A 82 17.44 -10.72 -11.24
CA ILE A 82 17.00 -11.26 -9.95
C ILE A 82 15.52 -10.97 -9.72
N ILE A 83 15.07 -9.76 -10.05
CA ILE A 83 13.67 -9.33 -9.97
C ILE A 83 13.26 -8.61 -11.26
N SER A 84 12.65 -9.38 -12.16
CA SER A 84 12.11 -8.83 -13.40
C SER A 84 10.93 -7.90 -13.12
N ARG A 85 10.61 -7.00 -14.06
CA ARG A 85 9.40 -6.17 -14.00
C ARG A 85 8.16 -7.00 -13.72
N LYS A 86 7.99 -8.12 -14.44
CA LYS A 86 6.86 -9.03 -14.21
C LYS A 86 6.82 -9.55 -12.77
N MET A 87 7.96 -9.93 -12.21
CA MET A 87 7.99 -10.43 -10.84
C MET A 87 7.70 -9.31 -9.82
N PHE A 88 8.15 -8.09 -10.07
CA PHE A 88 7.77 -6.92 -9.25
C PHE A 88 6.26 -6.66 -9.29
N GLU A 89 5.65 -6.71 -10.47
CA GLU A 89 4.21 -6.56 -10.63
C GLU A 89 3.42 -7.67 -9.92
N ASP A 90 3.86 -8.92 -10.06
CA ASP A 90 3.23 -10.07 -9.40
C ASP A 90 3.40 -10.01 -7.87
N LEU A 91 4.56 -9.53 -7.38
CA LEU A 91 4.86 -9.40 -5.96
C LEU A 91 4.00 -8.34 -5.27
N LEU A 92 3.70 -7.26 -5.98
CA LEU A 92 2.94 -6.12 -5.49
C LEU A 92 1.61 -5.95 -6.24
N GLU A 93 0.93 -7.08 -6.49
CA GLU A 93 -0.28 -7.18 -7.33
C GLU A 93 -1.37 -6.18 -6.94
N TYR A 94 -1.62 -6.00 -5.63
CA TYR A 94 -2.72 -5.17 -5.13
C TYR A 94 -2.36 -3.71 -4.85
N ARG A 95 -1.10 -3.29 -5.09
CA ARG A 95 -0.63 -1.94 -4.71
C ARG A 95 -1.38 -0.79 -5.37
N ASN A 96 -1.93 -1.04 -6.56
CA ASN A 96 -2.62 -0.06 -7.38
C ASN A 96 -4.16 -0.14 -7.26
N ASP A 97 -4.67 -0.96 -6.33
CA ASP A 97 -6.10 -1.03 -6.03
C ASP A 97 -6.64 0.36 -5.65
N LYS A 98 -7.87 0.65 -6.06
CA LYS A 98 -8.54 1.95 -5.82
C LYS A 98 -8.75 2.29 -4.34
N ARG A 99 -8.61 1.29 -3.46
CA ARG A 99 -8.67 1.41 -1.99
C ARG A 99 -7.32 1.81 -1.39
N CYS A 100 -6.22 1.68 -2.13
CA CYS A 100 -4.88 2.05 -1.68
C CYS A 100 -4.65 3.56 -1.91
N PRO A 101 -4.34 4.33 -0.86
CA PRO A 101 -4.01 5.75 -1.01
C PRO A 101 -2.75 5.97 -1.86
N ALA A 102 -1.77 5.07 -1.74
CA ALA A 102 -0.50 5.11 -2.47
C ALA A 102 -0.56 4.48 -3.88
N ARG A 103 -1.76 4.32 -4.45
CA ARG A 103 -1.91 3.76 -5.80
C ARG A 103 -1.12 4.58 -6.82
N CYS A 104 -0.49 3.89 -7.78
CA CYS A 104 0.34 4.46 -8.84
C CYS A 104 1.67 5.07 -8.35
N PHE A 105 2.01 4.96 -7.06
CA PHE A 105 3.25 5.55 -6.53
C PHE A 105 4.48 4.64 -6.71
N TYR A 106 4.32 3.34 -6.49
CA TYR A 106 5.43 2.38 -6.57
C TYR A 106 5.53 1.78 -7.97
N THR A 107 6.46 2.27 -8.79
CA THR A 107 6.73 1.76 -10.15
C THR A 107 8.02 0.93 -10.17
N TYR A 108 8.12 0.01 -11.13
CA TYR A 108 9.35 -0.76 -11.30
C TYR A 108 10.52 0.12 -11.71
N ASP A 109 10.27 1.12 -12.55
CA ASP A 109 11.30 2.05 -13.01
C ASP A 109 11.89 2.85 -11.84
N ALA A 110 11.05 3.37 -10.95
CA ALA A 110 11.49 4.05 -9.73
C ALA A 110 12.25 3.11 -8.78
N PHE A 111 11.83 1.85 -8.66
CA PHE A 111 12.54 0.85 -7.87
C PHE A 111 13.96 0.59 -8.40
N ILE A 112 14.11 0.37 -9.71
CA ILE A 112 15.42 0.16 -10.34
C ILE A 112 16.28 1.43 -10.26
N GLU A 113 15.70 2.61 -10.48
CA GLU A 113 16.41 3.88 -10.32
C GLU A 113 16.94 4.07 -8.90
N ALA A 114 16.12 3.85 -7.88
CA ALA A 114 16.53 3.91 -6.49
C ALA A 114 17.63 2.89 -6.16
N ALA A 115 17.51 1.66 -6.68
CA ALA A 115 18.50 0.61 -6.46
C ALA A 115 19.88 0.96 -7.05
N LYS A 116 19.95 1.73 -8.15
CA LYS A 116 21.23 2.21 -8.72
C LYS A 116 22.02 3.09 -7.74
N ALA A 117 21.35 3.76 -6.80
CA ALA A 117 22.01 4.54 -5.76
C ALA A 117 22.68 3.67 -4.68
N PHE A 118 22.37 2.37 -4.63
CA PHE A 118 22.91 1.42 -3.67
C PHE A 118 23.50 0.19 -4.40
N PRO A 119 24.69 0.29 -5.01
CA PRO A 119 25.21 -0.74 -5.94
C PRO A 119 25.42 -2.15 -5.32
N ALA A 120 25.47 -2.25 -4.00
CA ALA A 120 25.59 -3.53 -3.28
C ALA A 120 24.23 -4.24 -3.07
N PHE A 121 23.13 -3.49 -3.15
CA PHE A 121 21.77 -3.99 -2.93
C PHE A 121 21.37 -5.00 -4.00
N GLY A 122 21.04 -6.22 -3.58
CA GLY A 122 20.69 -7.31 -4.49
C GLY A 122 21.85 -7.76 -5.39
N ASN A 123 23.09 -7.34 -5.09
CA ASN A 123 24.28 -7.63 -5.89
C ASN A 123 25.45 -8.20 -5.05
N SER A 124 25.15 -8.65 -3.83
CA SER A 124 26.14 -9.18 -2.89
C SER A 124 25.98 -10.69 -2.69
N GLY A 125 27.09 -11.42 -2.77
CA GLY A 125 27.10 -12.88 -2.57
C GLY A 125 26.61 -13.68 -3.78
N ASN A 126 26.19 -14.92 -3.53
CA ASN A 126 25.70 -15.82 -4.59
C ASN A 126 24.23 -15.52 -4.96
N GLU A 127 23.73 -16.13 -6.02
CA GLU A 127 22.37 -15.91 -6.50
C GLU A 127 21.29 -16.14 -5.44
N THR A 128 21.41 -17.20 -4.64
CA THR A 128 20.48 -17.49 -3.54
C THR A 128 20.48 -16.39 -2.49
N MET A 129 21.65 -15.82 -2.15
CA MET A 129 21.74 -14.70 -1.22
C MET A 129 21.08 -13.44 -1.80
N ARG A 130 21.32 -13.14 -3.08
CA ARG A 130 20.71 -11.98 -3.76
C ARG A 130 19.19 -12.10 -3.82
N LYS A 131 18.65 -13.26 -4.19
CA LYS A 131 17.21 -13.54 -4.17
C LYS A 131 16.61 -13.39 -2.76
N ARG A 132 17.28 -13.92 -1.73
CA ARG A 132 16.85 -13.79 -0.33
C ARG A 132 16.88 -12.34 0.17
N GLU A 133 17.88 -11.55 -0.22
CA GLU A 133 17.96 -10.13 0.12
C GLU A 133 16.76 -9.37 -0.45
N ILE A 134 16.46 -9.56 -1.74
CA ILE A 134 15.33 -8.92 -2.40
C ILE A 134 13.99 -9.38 -1.78
N ALA A 135 13.82 -10.68 -1.53
CA ALA A 135 12.63 -11.19 -0.87
C ALA A 135 12.45 -10.61 0.54
N ALA A 136 13.52 -10.50 1.32
CA ALA A 136 13.49 -9.92 2.67
C ALA A 136 13.16 -8.42 2.63
N PHE A 137 13.73 -7.68 1.68
CA PHE A 137 13.43 -6.26 1.49
C PHE A 137 11.95 -6.02 1.21
N PHE A 138 11.37 -6.74 0.25
CA PHE A 138 9.95 -6.60 -0.07
C PHE A 138 9.05 -7.11 1.06
N ALA A 139 9.42 -8.18 1.76
CA ALA A 139 8.66 -8.65 2.92
C ALA A 139 8.58 -7.60 4.03
N GLN A 140 9.70 -6.94 4.37
CA GLN A 140 9.72 -5.90 5.39
C GLN A 140 8.99 -4.63 4.94
N THR A 141 9.32 -4.10 3.76
CA THR A 141 8.67 -2.88 3.24
C THR A 141 7.17 -3.08 3.02
N GLY A 142 6.76 -4.29 2.59
CA GLY A 142 5.36 -4.67 2.48
C GLY A 142 4.62 -4.75 3.81
N HIS A 143 5.32 -5.16 4.88
CA HIS A 143 4.78 -5.12 6.24
C HIS A 143 4.57 -3.68 6.72
N GLU A 144 5.58 -2.82 6.58
CA GLU A 144 5.53 -1.41 7.00
C GLU A 144 4.43 -0.61 6.28
N THR A 145 4.19 -0.94 5.01
CA THR A 145 3.19 -0.24 4.18
C THR A 145 1.79 -0.87 4.22
N THR A 146 1.60 -1.92 5.03
CA THR A 146 0.33 -2.62 5.34
C THR A 146 -0.65 -2.70 4.16
N GLY A 147 -0.50 -3.75 3.33
CA GLY A 147 -1.39 -4.03 2.18
C GLY A 147 -0.66 -4.36 0.87
N LEU A 148 0.68 -4.32 0.87
CA LEU A 148 1.48 -4.45 -0.35
C LEU A 148 2.02 -5.85 -0.66
N VAL A 149 2.10 -6.78 0.31
CA VAL A 149 2.77 -8.07 0.06
C VAL A 149 2.00 -9.24 0.66
N SER A 150 1.18 -9.87 -0.18
CA SER A 150 0.98 -11.32 -0.10
C SER A 150 1.93 -11.93 -1.11
N LEU A 151 3.10 -12.43 -0.67
CA LEU A 151 4.00 -13.19 -1.56
C LEU A 151 3.17 -14.30 -2.24
N PRO A 152 2.88 -14.21 -3.55
CA PRO A 152 2.17 -15.27 -4.23
C PRO A 152 3.00 -16.55 -4.12
N GLU A 153 2.36 -17.70 -3.98
CA GLU A 153 3.08 -18.99 -3.88
C GLU A 153 4.04 -19.22 -5.06
N ARG A 154 3.73 -18.64 -6.23
CA ARG A 154 4.62 -18.61 -7.41
C ARG A 154 5.91 -17.83 -7.19
N VAL A 155 5.84 -16.62 -6.62
CA VAL A 155 7.03 -15.79 -6.34
C VAL A 155 7.89 -16.41 -5.25
N LYS A 156 7.26 -17.14 -4.32
CA LYS A 156 7.96 -17.91 -3.29
C LYS A 156 8.77 -19.08 -3.87
N LEU A 157 8.32 -19.67 -4.99
CA LEU A 157 9.08 -20.69 -5.73
C LEU A 157 10.21 -20.07 -6.57
N ASP A 158 9.98 -18.91 -7.18
CA ASP A 158 10.95 -18.28 -8.09
C ASP A 158 12.10 -17.55 -7.35
N LEU A 159 11.87 -17.17 -6.08
CA LEU A 159 12.86 -16.54 -5.19
C LEU A 159 13.48 -17.50 -4.14
N ALA A 160 13.03 -18.76 -4.05
CA ALA A 160 13.63 -19.80 -3.19
C ALA A 160 14.79 -20.52 -3.89
#